data_AF-A0A150QTR5-F1
#
_entry.id   AF-A0A150QTR5-F1
#
_cell.length_a   1.000
_cell.length_b   1.000
_cell.length_c   1.000
_cell.angle_alpha   90.00
_cell.angle_beta   90.00
_cell.angle_gamma   90.00
#
_symmetry.space_group_name_H-M   'P 1'
#
loop_
_entity.id
_entity.type
_entity.pdbx_description
1 polymer ?
#
loop_
_entity_poly.entity_id
_entity_poly.type
_entity_poly.pdbx_seq_one_letter_code
_entity_poly.pdbx_strand_id
1 'polypeptide(L)'
;MHEINFYTLPRAIQDGVLEAFRGRFAPAPIVSRPGTRRTIVAWLAVSAAAGLLLAALCAAGLGDVNSALALHPRAAAAAYVLLAATTALGVLRALAYNAVLVTLPFAPGLFVFPANLIDARDHRLRVFSLAELSRVSADRRGAVVLTFGGTQHAFPLEDPSRSGEVIREIEEAWSRMRARPDAAELRRLDPFEPPALESPFASPIPLSREVPGWQRHGWLLASAVGVALGLGLFFLRNRMSDARMYAAARARDDVAAYQSYIARGRGHGEVVSQVLLPRAELRLAVAKGSVEAIDDFIRAYPRTGIQAEVAAARRAALAAELDRAREAGTLAALLAFAERYPKHGLDREFNDARHAIHVRALDRYRSEMPEGSEENADLVRRLLAYAERVGPRSTPQGLRGPAVQVRFRRLPSQDLKRADELVMKSPMFRGVTSLPTRYVDATRLDPQEERTAKALAEGLARGFEPELVTFEPGPPVEGSAEEQLSVTSPSLVVSYRVESSGIAYGSKKPQIIIMGLKLFFNTEFLLPGDAKPLLTSHTIARRVPAGLIQQQPAASRPGTIEAIVYEGMMREAFIELGERYLSTWFRKRDEPR
;
A
#
# COMPACT_ATOMS: atom_id res chain seq x y z
N MET A 1 -33.19 31.50 -73.36
CA MET A 1 -32.89 30.23 -72.63
C MET A 1 -34.16 29.40 -72.48
N HIS A 2 -34.14 28.15 -72.93
CA HIS A 2 -35.23 27.18 -72.79
C HIS A 2 -34.75 25.92 -72.03
N GLU A 3 -35.60 25.36 -71.16
CA GLU A 3 -35.29 24.12 -70.43
C GLU A 3 -36.08 22.96 -71.04
N ILE A 4 -35.36 21.93 -71.50
CA ILE A 4 -35.92 20.75 -72.15
C ILE A 4 -35.59 19.52 -71.31
N ASN A 5 -36.58 18.72 -70.94
CA ASN A 5 -36.33 17.43 -70.33
C ASN A 5 -36.05 16.40 -71.44
N PHE A 6 -34.83 15.86 -71.48
CA PHE A 6 -34.42 14.90 -72.52
C PHE A 6 -35.37 13.69 -72.58
N TYR A 7 -35.82 13.20 -71.43
CA TYR A 7 -36.66 12.00 -71.35
C TYR A 7 -38.12 12.23 -71.78
N THR A 8 -38.55 13.47 -71.98
CA THR A 8 -39.90 13.78 -72.52
C THR A 8 -39.89 14.02 -74.02
N LEU A 9 -38.72 14.03 -74.67
CA LEU A 9 -38.61 14.20 -76.11
C LEU A 9 -39.09 12.93 -76.85
N PRO A 10 -39.68 13.08 -78.06
CA PRO A 10 -39.91 11.97 -78.97
C PRO A 10 -38.63 11.17 -79.21
N ARG A 11 -38.76 9.86 -79.39
CA ARG A 11 -37.61 8.96 -79.51
C ARG A 11 -36.68 9.30 -80.69
N ALA A 12 -37.25 9.71 -81.83
CA ALA A 12 -36.49 10.17 -82.99
C ALA A 12 -35.57 11.37 -82.66
N ILE A 13 -36.05 12.31 -81.85
CA ILE A 13 -35.26 13.48 -81.40
C ILE A 13 -34.22 13.05 -80.37
N GLN A 14 -34.56 12.13 -79.45
CA GLN A 14 -33.58 11.59 -78.49
C GLN A 14 -32.37 10.95 -79.19
N ASP A 15 -32.61 10.09 -80.18
CA ASP A 15 -31.54 9.43 -80.92
C ASP A 15 -30.71 10.44 -81.73
N GLY A 16 -31.36 11.41 -82.39
CA GLY A 16 -30.68 12.49 -83.11
C GLY A 16 -29.77 13.33 -82.19
N VAL A 17 -30.27 13.74 -81.03
CA VAL A 17 -29.50 14.49 -80.02
C VAL A 17 -28.33 13.65 -79.48
N LEU A 18 -28.51 12.34 -79.27
CA LEU A 18 -27.44 11.46 -78.79
C LEU A 18 -26.33 11.27 -79.82
N GLU A 19 -26.67 11.07 -81.09
CA GLU A 19 -25.68 10.95 -82.16
C GLU A 19 -24.98 12.29 -82.44
N ALA A 20 -25.69 13.41 -82.29
CA ALA A 20 -25.12 14.76 -82.34
C ALA A 20 -24.12 14.98 -81.20
N PHE A 21 -24.44 14.63 -79.94
CA PHE A 21 -23.49 14.71 -78.81
C PHE A 21 -22.24 13.83 -79.00
N ARG A 22 -22.36 12.72 -79.73
CA ARG A 22 -21.24 11.83 -80.07
C ARG A 22 -20.41 12.33 -81.26
N GLY A 23 -20.85 13.38 -81.95
CA GLY A 23 -20.23 13.89 -83.17
C GLY A 23 -20.30 12.92 -84.36
N ARG A 24 -21.21 11.94 -84.31
CA ARG A 24 -21.35 10.89 -85.34
C ARG A 24 -22.30 11.29 -86.47
N PHE A 25 -23.17 12.26 -86.22
CA PHE A 25 -24.14 12.76 -87.18
C PHE A 25 -24.25 14.29 -87.07
N ALA A 26 -24.57 14.96 -88.18
CA ALA A 26 -24.73 16.41 -88.19
C ALA A 26 -26.08 16.81 -87.53
N PRO A 27 -26.13 17.87 -86.70
CA PRO A 27 -25.01 18.77 -86.37
C PRO A 27 -24.04 18.19 -85.33
N ALA A 28 -22.73 18.32 -85.60
CA ALA A 28 -21.67 18.02 -84.64
C ALA A 28 -21.37 19.25 -83.74
N PRO A 29 -20.92 19.05 -82.49
CA PRO A 29 -20.57 20.16 -81.61
C PRO A 29 -19.26 20.82 -82.08
N ILE A 30 -19.28 22.14 -82.24
CA ILE A 30 -18.11 22.98 -82.58
C ILE A 30 -17.07 22.93 -81.45
N VAL A 31 -17.54 23.03 -80.21
CA VAL A 31 -16.70 22.88 -79.01
C VAL A 31 -17.51 22.26 -77.87
N SER A 32 -16.86 21.44 -77.05
CA SER A 32 -17.46 20.85 -75.86
C SER A 32 -16.57 21.03 -74.63
N ARG A 33 -17.20 21.07 -73.45
CA ARG A 33 -16.52 21.12 -72.15
C ARG A 33 -17.12 20.06 -71.24
N PRO A 34 -16.33 19.09 -70.74
CA PRO A 34 -16.86 18.08 -69.82
C PRO A 34 -17.37 18.73 -68.53
N GLY A 35 -18.45 18.16 -68.00
CA GLY A 35 -19.06 18.57 -66.74
C GLY A 35 -18.12 18.31 -65.56
N THR A 36 -18.02 19.27 -64.65
CA THR A 36 -17.22 19.06 -63.42
C THR A 36 -18.02 18.28 -62.38
N ARG A 37 -17.37 17.33 -61.70
CA ARG A 37 -17.97 16.54 -60.61
C ARG A 37 -17.89 17.24 -59.24
N ARG A 38 -17.91 18.58 -59.22
CA ARG A 38 -17.70 19.41 -58.01
C ARG A 38 -18.67 19.05 -56.88
N THR A 39 -19.92 18.74 -57.20
CA THR A 39 -20.93 18.35 -56.20
C THR A 39 -20.60 17.04 -55.50
N ILE A 40 -20.06 16.05 -56.23
CA ILE A 40 -19.61 14.77 -55.65
C ILE A 40 -18.43 15.04 -54.70
N VAL A 41 -17.44 15.82 -55.15
CA VAL A 41 -16.28 16.21 -54.32
C VAL A 41 -16.73 16.95 -53.07
N ALA A 42 -17.69 17.88 -53.17
CA ALA A 42 -18.22 18.62 -52.03
C ALA A 42 -18.88 17.69 -50.98
N TRP A 43 -19.74 16.75 -51.41
CA TRP A 43 -20.37 15.80 -50.49
C TRP A 43 -19.39 14.82 -49.86
N LEU A 44 -18.38 14.37 -50.62
CA LEU A 44 -17.29 13.56 -50.07
C LEU A 44 -16.43 14.35 -49.08
N ALA A 45 -16.17 15.63 -49.34
CA ALA A 45 -15.45 16.51 -48.42
C ALA A 45 -16.22 16.71 -47.11
N VAL A 46 -17.54 16.92 -47.17
CA VAL A 46 -18.41 16.98 -45.98
C VAL A 46 -18.37 15.67 -45.20
N SER A 47 -18.47 14.53 -45.89
CA SER A 47 -18.39 13.21 -45.28
C SER A 47 -17.03 12.98 -44.59
N ALA A 48 -15.93 13.35 -45.26
CA ALA A 48 -14.58 13.22 -44.73
C ALA A 48 -14.37 14.11 -43.49
N ALA A 49 -14.82 15.36 -43.53
CA ALA A 49 -14.75 16.27 -42.39
C ALA A 49 -15.54 15.74 -41.18
N ALA A 50 -16.78 15.26 -41.41
CA ALA A 50 -17.59 14.65 -40.35
C ALA A 50 -16.94 13.36 -39.79
N GLY A 51 -16.34 12.54 -40.66
CA GLY A 51 -15.63 11.32 -40.26
C GLY A 51 -14.37 11.61 -39.43
N LEU A 52 -13.60 12.62 -39.81
CA LEU A 52 -12.43 13.09 -39.04
C LEU A 52 -12.84 13.63 -37.67
N LEU A 53 -13.93 14.41 -37.59
CA LEU A 53 -14.47 14.88 -36.33
C LEU A 53 -14.97 13.72 -35.45
N LEU A 54 -15.61 12.70 -36.04
CA LEU A 54 -16.03 11.50 -35.31
C LEU A 54 -14.83 10.72 -34.77
N ALA A 55 -13.76 10.58 -35.57
CA ALA A 55 -12.52 9.94 -35.15
C ALA A 55 -11.82 10.72 -34.03
N ALA A 56 -11.74 12.05 -34.16
CA ALA A 56 -11.20 12.94 -33.12
C ALA A 56 -12.01 12.82 -31.82
N LEU A 57 -13.34 12.77 -31.93
CA LEU A 57 -14.24 12.54 -30.80
C LEU A 57 -14.03 11.15 -30.17
N CYS A 58 -13.75 10.11 -30.96
CA CYS A 58 -13.41 8.80 -30.41
C CYS A 58 -12.08 8.80 -29.64
N ALA A 59 -11.08 9.54 -30.15
CA ALA A 59 -9.75 9.63 -29.58
C ALA A 59 -9.66 10.55 -28.34
N ALA A 60 -10.47 11.60 -28.29
CA ALA A 60 -10.43 12.61 -27.23
C ALA A 60 -10.57 11.96 -25.85
N GLY A 61 -9.55 12.10 -24.98
CA GLY A 61 -9.55 11.60 -23.60
C GLY A 61 -9.52 10.07 -23.45
N LEU A 62 -9.33 9.30 -24.53
CA LEU A 62 -9.44 7.83 -24.49
C LEU A 62 -8.41 7.21 -23.52
N GLY A 63 -8.89 6.61 -22.42
CA GLY A 63 -8.08 5.89 -21.44
C GLY A 63 -7.31 6.77 -20.44
N ASP A 64 -7.45 8.10 -20.49
CA ASP A 64 -6.78 9.00 -19.56
C ASP A 64 -7.60 9.16 -18.27
N VAL A 65 -7.08 8.65 -17.15
CA VAL A 65 -7.75 8.68 -15.84
C VAL A 65 -7.96 10.12 -15.32
N ASN A 66 -7.18 11.09 -15.81
CA ASN A 66 -7.26 12.49 -15.38
C ASN A 66 -8.17 13.34 -16.28
N SER A 67 -8.56 12.84 -17.46
CA SER A 67 -9.38 13.60 -18.41
C SER A 67 -10.86 13.56 -18.05
N ALA A 68 -11.53 14.72 -18.09
CA ALA A 68 -13.00 14.78 -18.00
C ALA A 68 -13.69 14.11 -19.21
N LEU A 69 -12.97 13.95 -20.31
CA LEU A 69 -13.44 13.28 -21.52
C LEU A 69 -13.16 11.77 -21.50
N ALA A 70 -12.60 11.23 -20.42
CA ALA A 70 -12.30 9.80 -20.33
C ALA A 70 -13.53 8.92 -20.56
N LEU A 71 -14.67 9.31 -19.99
CA LEU A 71 -15.96 8.69 -20.25
C LEU A 71 -16.92 9.73 -20.77
N HIS A 72 -17.39 9.54 -21.99
CA HIS A 72 -18.31 10.48 -22.61
C HIS A 72 -19.69 10.38 -21.95
N PRO A 73 -20.30 11.52 -21.58
CA PRO A 73 -21.63 11.52 -20.99
C PRO A 73 -22.67 11.04 -22.01
N ARG A 74 -23.84 10.60 -21.55
CA ARG A 74 -24.93 10.13 -22.43
C ARG A 74 -25.34 11.17 -23.48
N ALA A 75 -25.24 12.46 -23.14
CA ALA A 75 -25.50 13.56 -24.08
C ALA A 75 -24.55 13.55 -25.30
N ALA A 76 -23.31 13.09 -25.14
CA ALA A 76 -22.36 12.99 -26.25
C ALA A 76 -22.78 11.93 -27.29
N ALA A 77 -23.64 10.97 -26.93
CA ALA A 77 -24.16 9.99 -27.89
C ALA A 77 -24.87 10.68 -29.08
N ALA A 78 -25.55 11.82 -28.84
CA ALA A 78 -26.17 12.61 -29.90
C ALA A 78 -25.13 13.15 -30.91
N ALA A 79 -23.95 13.58 -30.44
CA ALA A 79 -22.87 14.03 -31.32
C ALA A 79 -22.30 12.88 -32.16
N TYR A 80 -22.15 11.68 -31.59
CA TYR A 80 -21.73 10.48 -32.33
C TYR A 80 -22.74 10.12 -33.42
N VAL A 81 -24.03 10.12 -33.10
CA VAL A 81 -25.11 9.82 -34.05
C VAL A 81 -25.17 10.86 -35.16
N LEU A 82 -25.07 12.16 -34.82
CA LEU A 82 -25.11 13.25 -35.80
C LEU A 82 -23.93 13.18 -36.77
N LEU A 83 -22.71 12.99 -36.27
CA LEU A 83 -21.52 12.89 -37.11
C LEU A 83 -21.55 11.64 -38.00
N ALA A 84 -21.91 10.48 -37.44
CA ALA A 84 -22.05 9.25 -38.22
C ALA A 84 -23.15 9.36 -39.30
N ALA A 85 -24.30 9.96 -38.97
CA ALA A 85 -25.37 10.21 -39.93
C ALA A 85 -24.93 11.17 -41.04
N THR A 86 -24.15 12.22 -40.70
CA THR A 86 -23.64 13.20 -41.66
C THR A 86 -22.62 12.56 -42.61
N THR A 87 -21.72 11.71 -42.10
CA THR A 87 -20.80 10.91 -42.91
C THR A 87 -21.58 10.00 -43.87
N ALA A 88 -22.54 9.22 -43.37
CA ALA A 88 -23.36 8.34 -44.21
C ALA A 88 -24.17 9.10 -45.26
N LEU A 89 -24.76 10.24 -44.89
CA LEU A 89 -25.53 11.09 -45.80
C LEU A 89 -24.66 11.67 -46.91
N GLY A 90 -23.44 12.15 -46.60
CA GLY A 90 -22.50 12.66 -47.59
C GLY A 90 -22.11 11.60 -48.61
N VAL A 91 -21.78 10.38 -48.16
CA VAL A 91 -21.49 9.25 -49.06
C VAL A 91 -22.71 8.90 -49.92
N LEU A 92 -23.89 8.75 -49.32
CA LEU A 92 -25.11 8.40 -50.06
C LEU A 92 -25.50 9.48 -51.08
N ARG A 93 -25.32 10.76 -50.75
CA ARG A 93 -25.53 11.87 -51.71
C ARG A 93 -24.52 11.84 -52.84
N ALA A 94 -23.23 11.63 -52.55
CA ALA A 94 -22.20 11.49 -53.57
C ALA A 94 -22.49 10.31 -54.53
N LEU A 95 -22.88 9.15 -53.98
CA LEU A 95 -23.30 7.98 -54.77
C LEU A 95 -24.56 8.26 -55.59
N ALA A 96 -25.55 8.97 -55.03
CA ALA A 96 -26.78 9.33 -55.73
C ALA A 96 -26.50 10.26 -56.92
N TYR A 97 -25.65 11.28 -56.73
CA TYR A 97 -25.22 12.15 -57.82
C TYR A 97 -24.43 11.39 -58.88
N ASN A 98 -23.53 10.49 -58.48
CA ASN A 98 -22.78 9.66 -59.42
C ASN A 98 -23.69 8.73 -60.21
N ALA A 99 -24.68 8.10 -59.56
CA ALA A 99 -25.66 7.24 -60.21
C ALA A 99 -26.44 8.03 -61.27
N VAL A 100 -26.93 9.24 -60.93
CA VAL A 100 -27.60 10.11 -61.91
C VAL A 100 -26.70 10.41 -63.10
N LEU A 101 -25.42 10.74 -62.89
CA LEU A 101 -24.49 11.04 -63.98
C LEU A 101 -24.18 9.81 -64.86
N VAL A 102 -24.05 8.62 -64.27
CA VAL A 102 -23.78 7.37 -65.01
C VAL A 102 -25.02 6.91 -65.81
N THR A 103 -26.22 7.22 -65.33
CA THR A 103 -27.48 6.90 -66.04
C THR A 103 -27.79 7.85 -67.21
N LEU A 104 -27.02 8.92 -67.41
CA LEU A 104 -27.23 9.80 -68.56
C LEU A 104 -26.80 9.08 -69.85
N PRO A 105 -27.60 9.10 -70.92
CA PRO A 105 -27.26 8.46 -72.18
C PRO A 105 -26.18 9.22 -72.99
N PHE A 106 -25.80 10.41 -72.53
CA PHE A 106 -24.78 11.29 -73.10
C PHE A 106 -23.73 11.68 -72.05
N ALA A 107 -22.55 12.11 -72.52
CA ALA A 107 -21.51 12.61 -71.64
C ALA A 107 -21.93 13.96 -71.02
N PRO A 108 -21.95 14.11 -69.68
CA PRO A 108 -22.39 15.35 -69.05
C PRO A 108 -21.42 16.49 -69.36
N GLY A 109 -21.92 17.64 -69.84
CA GLY A 109 -21.06 18.75 -70.27
C GLY A 109 -21.80 19.95 -70.84
N LEU A 110 -21.04 20.95 -71.29
CA LEU A 110 -21.54 22.03 -72.15
C LEU A 110 -21.13 21.73 -73.59
N PHE A 111 -22.03 21.91 -74.53
CA PHE A 111 -21.81 21.67 -75.95
C PHE A 111 -22.28 22.87 -76.76
N VAL A 112 -21.46 23.35 -77.69
CA VAL A 112 -21.82 24.41 -78.63
C VAL A 112 -22.11 23.75 -79.97
N PHE A 113 -23.37 23.73 -80.37
CA PHE A 113 -23.81 23.32 -81.70
C PHE A 113 -24.04 24.55 -82.58
N PRO A 114 -24.09 24.43 -83.91
CA PRO A 114 -24.28 25.57 -84.81
C PRO A 114 -25.55 26.40 -84.58
N ALA A 115 -26.63 25.80 -84.05
CA ALA A 115 -27.83 26.56 -83.67
C ALA A 115 -27.86 27.00 -82.20
N ASN A 116 -27.30 26.19 -81.29
CA ASN A 116 -27.54 26.31 -79.85
C ASN A 116 -26.32 25.96 -79.00
N LEU A 117 -26.14 26.69 -77.90
CA LEU A 117 -25.38 26.22 -76.75
C LEU A 117 -26.29 25.34 -75.87
N ILE A 118 -25.88 24.10 -75.62
CA ILE A 118 -26.61 23.14 -74.79
C ILE A 118 -25.83 22.84 -73.51
N ASP A 119 -26.43 23.14 -72.37
CA ASP A 119 -25.97 22.69 -71.05
C ASP A 119 -26.60 21.34 -70.73
N ALA A 120 -25.83 20.28 -70.96
CA ALA A 120 -26.19 18.88 -70.77
C ALA A 120 -25.54 18.29 -69.51
N ARG A 121 -25.38 19.08 -68.44
CA ARG A 121 -24.82 18.58 -67.16
C ARG A 121 -25.82 17.77 -66.33
N ASP A 122 -27.11 17.81 -66.69
CA ASP A 122 -28.20 17.05 -66.08
C ASP A 122 -29.19 16.62 -67.18
N HIS A 123 -30.15 15.75 -66.86
CA HIS A 123 -31.23 15.32 -67.76
C HIS A 123 -32.14 16.46 -68.26
N ARG A 124 -32.11 17.61 -67.56
CA ARG A 124 -32.75 18.85 -67.99
C ARG A 124 -31.74 19.68 -68.76
N LEU A 125 -31.84 19.62 -70.08
CA LEU A 125 -30.99 20.34 -71.01
C LEU A 125 -31.38 21.81 -70.98
N ARG A 126 -30.44 22.71 -70.70
CA ARG A 126 -30.67 24.15 -70.85
C ARG A 126 -30.11 24.61 -72.18
N VAL A 127 -30.98 25.10 -73.03
CA VAL A 127 -30.68 25.45 -74.42
C VAL A 127 -30.66 26.97 -74.55
N PHE A 128 -29.54 27.50 -75.01
CA PHE A 128 -29.34 28.91 -75.31
C PHE A 128 -29.17 29.04 -76.82
N SER A 129 -30.08 29.77 -77.48
CA SER A 129 -29.99 29.94 -78.93
C SER A 129 -28.81 30.83 -79.28
N LEU A 130 -28.01 30.43 -80.27
CA LEU A 130 -26.94 31.29 -80.79
C LEU A 130 -27.49 32.58 -81.39
N ALA A 131 -28.77 32.64 -81.81
CA ALA A 131 -29.40 33.89 -82.21
C ALA A 131 -29.40 34.96 -81.08
N GLU A 132 -29.46 34.51 -79.81
CA GLU A 132 -29.41 35.36 -78.60
C GLU A 132 -27.97 35.68 -78.14
N LEU A 133 -26.95 35.15 -78.84
CA LEU A 133 -25.54 35.40 -78.51
C LEU A 133 -25.24 36.89 -78.64
N SER A 134 -24.61 37.43 -77.60
CA SER A 134 -24.26 38.86 -77.53
C SER A 134 -22.81 39.11 -77.90
N ARG A 135 -21.90 38.22 -77.47
CA ARG A 135 -20.45 38.35 -77.71
C ARG A 135 -19.75 37.00 -77.69
N VAL A 136 -18.77 36.84 -78.59
CA VAL A 136 -17.77 35.78 -78.60
C VAL A 136 -16.40 36.43 -78.39
N SER A 137 -15.55 35.85 -77.52
CA SER A 137 -14.20 36.35 -77.28
C SER A 137 -13.27 35.25 -76.78
N ALA A 138 -11.96 35.40 -76.99
CA ALA A 138 -10.96 34.60 -76.31
C ALA A 138 -10.55 35.25 -74.97
N ASP A 139 -10.48 34.47 -73.91
CA ASP A 139 -9.85 34.87 -72.65
C ASP A 139 -8.30 34.87 -72.81
N ARG A 140 -7.59 35.53 -71.89
CA ARG A 140 -6.11 35.63 -71.85
C ARG A 140 -5.41 34.25 -71.80
N ARG A 141 -6.14 33.20 -71.43
CA ARG A 141 -5.67 31.82 -71.37
C ARG A 141 -6.06 30.98 -72.60
N GLY A 142 -6.59 31.59 -73.65
CA GLY A 142 -7.02 30.93 -74.89
C GLY A 142 -8.35 30.19 -74.79
N ALA A 143 -9.13 30.39 -73.71
CA ALA A 143 -10.46 29.82 -73.58
C ALA A 143 -11.49 30.65 -74.38
N VAL A 144 -12.38 29.98 -75.12
CA VAL A 144 -13.46 30.65 -75.85
C VAL A 144 -14.60 30.97 -74.89
N VAL A 145 -14.99 32.24 -74.80
CA VAL A 145 -16.04 32.73 -73.90
C VAL A 145 -17.23 33.22 -74.72
N LEU A 146 -18.38 32.58 -74.49
CA LEU A 146 -19.67 32.95 -75.08
C LEU A 146 -20.50 33.72 -74.06
N THR A 147 -21.04 34.87 -74.46
CA THR A 147 -21.87 35.73 -73.59
C THR A 147 -23.30 35.79 -74.11
N PHE A 148 -24.26 35.39 -73.27
CA PHE A 148 -25.70 35.44 -73.53
C PHE A 148 -26.38 36.30 -72.45
N GLY A 149 -26.87 37.49 -72.80
CA GLY A 149 -27.70 38.31 -71.90
C GLY A 149 -27.10 38.55 -70.50
N GLY A 150 -25.76 38.64 -70.40
CA GLY A 150 -25.02 38.82 -69.13
C GLY A 150 -24.47 37.54 -68.49
N THR A 151 -24.85 36.35 -68.97
CA THR A 151 -24.25 35.07 -68.55
C THR A 151 -23.07 34.68 -69.44
N GLN A 152 -21.97 34.21 -68.85
CA GLN A 152 -20.75 33.83 -69.58
C GLN A 152 -20.49 32.33 -69.46
N HIS A 153 -20.18 31.71 -70.59
CA HIS A 153 -19.81 30.30 -70.69
C HIS A 153 -18.41 30.19 -71.29
N ALA A 154 -17.44 29.77 -70.49
CA ALA A 154 -16.06 29.62 -70.90
C ALA A 154 -15.72 28.16 -71.28
N PHE A 155 -15.07 27.99 -72.42
CA PHE A 155 -14.64 26.74 -73.01
C PHE A 155 -13.11 26.72 -73.09
N PRO A 156 -12.42 26.12 -72.12
CA PRO A 156 -10.98 25.92 -72.24
C PRO A 156 -10.71 24.95 -73.37
N LEU A 157 -9.84 25.34 -74.31
CA LEU A 157 -9.38 24.49 -75.40
C LEU A 157 -8.12 23.74 -74.98
N GLU A 158 -7.94 22.51 -75.46
CA GLU A 158 -6.70 21.75 -75.25
C GLU A 158 -5.51 22.44 -75.94
N ASP A 159 -5.75 23.02 -77.12
CA ASP A 159 -4.80 23.86 -77.84
C ASP A 159 -5.31 25.32 -77.87
N PRO A 160 -4.73 26.21 -77.05
CA PRO A 160 -5.07 27.63 -77.03
C PRO A 160 -4.91 28.34 -78.38
N SER A 161 -4.05 27.86 -79.28
CA SER A 161 -3.79 28.49 -80.58
C SER A 161 -4.98 28.36 -81.55
N ARG A 162 -5.84 27.35 -81.33
CA ARG A 162 -7.07 27.12 -82.12
C ARG A 162 -8.24 28.02 -81.73
N SER A 163 -8.08 28.89 -80.73
CA SER A 163 -9.16 29.77 -80.29
C SER A 163 -9.69 30.66 -81.42
N GLY A 164 -8.82 31.15 -82.32
CA GLY A 164 -9.23 31.96 -83.46
C GLY A 164 -10.09 31.20 -84.47
N GLU A 165 -9.73 29.93 -84.74
CA GLU A 165 -10.47 29.05 -85.65
C GLU A 165 -11.88 28.76 -85.10
N VAL A 166 -11.95 28.37 -83.82
CA VAL A 166 -13.22 28.04 -83.13
C VAL A 166 -14.11 29.27 -83.00
N ILE A 167 -13.56 30.44 -82.72
CA ILE A 167 -14.32 31.70 -82.68
C ILE A 167 -14.93 31.99 -84.04
N ARG A 168 -14.15 31.86 -85.13
CA ARG A 168 -14.66 32.07 -86.48
C ARG A 168 -15.79 31.10 -86.83
N GLU A 169 -15.66 29.83 -86.48
CA GLU A 169 -16.71 28.82 -86.72
C GLU A 169 -18.00 29.14 -85.95
N ILE A 170 -17.88 29.61 -84.70
CA ILE A 170 -19.03 30.06 -83.89
C ILE A 170 -19.64 31.36 -84.45
N GLU A 171 -18.83 32.31 -84.93
CA GLU A 171 -19.30 33.55 -85.55
C GLU A 171 -20.04 33.28 -86.88
N GLU A 172 -19.54 32.35 -87.69
CA GLU A 172 -20.21 31.89 -88.91
C GLU A 172 -21.56 31.24 -88.59
N ALA A 173 -21.60 30.36 -87.59
CA ALA A 173 -22.84 29.74 -87.12
C ALA A 173 -23.82 30.76 -86.53
N TRP A 174 -23.32 31.74 -85.78
CA TRP A 174 -24.10 32.85 -85.23
C TRP A 174 -24.73 33.72 -86.31
N SER A 175 -23.97 34.05 -87.37
CA SER A 175 -24.45 34.80 -88.52
C SER A 175 -25.60 34.07 -89.23
N ARG A 176 -25.44 32.76 -89.47
CA ARG A 176 -26.49 31.92 -90.09
C ARG A 176 -27.76 31.90 -89.25
N MET A 177 -27.65 31.73 -87.94
CA MET A 177 -28.81 31.74 -87.06
C MET A 177 -29.53 33.10 -86.99
N ARG A 178 -28.79 34.22 -87.09
CA ARG A 178 -29.39 35.57 -87.17
C ARG A 178 -30.13 35.82 -88.48
N ALA A 179 -29.68 35.21 -89.58
CA ALA A 179 -30.33 35.31 -90.89
C ALA A 179 -31.69 34.58 -90.95
N ARG A 180 -32.08 33.86 -89.89
CA ARG A 180 -33.31 33.06 -89.78
C ARG A 180 -33.33 31.97 -90.86
N PRO A 181 -32.57 30.88 -90.66
CA PRO A 181 -32.43 29.82 -91.65
C PRO A 181 -33.79 29.18 -91.97
N ASP A 182 -33.94 28.64 -93.17
CA ASP A 182 -35.14 27.91 -93.56
C ASP A 182 -35.28 26.58 -92.79
N ALA A 183 -36.43 25.92 -92.89
CA ALA A 183 -36.69 24.68 -92.15
C ALA A 183 -35.80 23.50 -92.55
N ALA A 184 -35.12 23.54 -93.71
CA ALA A 184 -34.19 22.50 -94.15
C ALA A 184 -32.78 22.74 -93.62
N GLU A 185 -32.37 24.01 -93.55
CA GLU A 185 -31.11 24.46 -92.98
C GLU A 185 -31.12 24.36 -91.45
N LEU A 186 -32.24 24.73 -90.79
CA LEU A 186 -32.37 24.60 -89.33
C LEU A 186 -32.19 23.15 -88.86
N ARG A 187 -32.70 22.16 -89.63
CA ARG A 187 -32.47 20.72 -89.40
C ARG A 187 -31.00 20.30 -89.44
N ARG A 188 -30.14 21.06 -90.12
CA ARG A 188 -28.69 20.79 -90.17
C ARG A 188 -27.90 21.49 -89.07
N LEU A 189 -28.50 22.50 -88.42
CA LEU A 189 -27.84 23.36 -87.44
C LEU A 189 -28.29 23.04 -86.01
N ASP A 190 -29.55 22.63 -85.82
CA ASP A 190 -30.16 22.37 -84.52
C ASP A 190 -30.36 20.85 -84.26
N PRO A 191 -29.73 20.29 -83.21
CA PRO A 191 -29.89 18.87 -82.86
C PRO A 191 -31.30 18.51 -82.36
N PHE A 192 -32.17 19.49 -82.03
CA PHE A 192 -33.53 19.23 -81.55
C PHE A 192 -34.58 19.14 -82.66
N GLU A 193 -34.23 19.46 -83.91
CA GLU A 193 -35.14 19.31 -85.04
C GLU A 193 -35.29 17.83 -85.43
N PRO A 194 -36.51 17.38 -85.77
CA PRO A 194 -36.72 15.99 -86.15
C PRO A 194 -35.95 15.64 -87.43
N PRO A 195 -35.44 14.41 -87.56
CA PRO A 195 -34.75 13.97 -88.77
C PRO A 195 -35.70 14.03 -89.98
N ALA A 196 -35.17 14.32 -91.16
CA ALA A 196 -35.97 14.41 -92.39
C ALA A 196 -36.63 13.07 -92.80
N LEU A 197 -36.09 11.95 -92.33
CA LEU A 197 -36.60 10.59 -92.53
C LEU A 197 -36.48 9.84 -91.19
N GLU A 198 -37.61 9.37 -90.65
CA GLU A 198 -37.62 8.49 -89.49
C GLU A 198 -37.22 7.06 -89.91
N SER A 199 -36.30 6.43 -89.17
CA SER A 199 -35.90 5.06 -89.45
C SER A 199 -37.00 4.08 -89.04
N PRO A 200 -37.50 3.20 -89.93
CA PRO A 200 -38.51 2.19 -89.59
C PRO A 200 -37.96 1.10 -88.66
N PHE A 201 -36.64 1.08 -88.43
CA PHE A 201 -35.96 0.12 -87.54
C PHE A 201 -35.61 0.72 -86.16
N ALA A 202 -35.89 2.00 -85.92
CA ALA A 202 -35.70 2.60 -84.60
C ALA A 202 -36.83 2.17 -83.66
N SER A 203 -36.50 1.89 -82.40
CA SER A 203 -37.52 1.63 -81.38
C SER A 203 -38.42 2.86 -81.23
N PRO A 204 -39.76 2.73 -81.19
CA PRO A 204 -40.65 3.86 -80.95
C PRO A 204 -40.69 4.28 -79.48
N ILE A 205 -40.10 3.49 -78.57
CA ILE A 205 -40.19 3.68 -77.11
C ILE A 205 -39.16 4.74 -76.67
N PRO A 206 -39.58 5.89 -76.10
CA PRO A 206 -38.67 6.87 -75.54
C PRO A 206 -37.83 6.27 -74.42
N LEU A 207 -36.58 6.73 -74.29
CA LEU A 207 -35.75 6.40 -73.15
C LEU A 207 -36.43 6.87 -71.86
N SER A 208 -36.38 6.04 -70.82
CA SER A 208 -36.88 6.37 -69.48
C SER A 208 -35.73 6.55 -68.50
N ARG A 209 -35.95 7.42 -67.52
CA ARG A 209 -34.98 7.64 -66.44
C ARG A 209 -35.13 6.57 -65.36
N GLU A 210 -34.13 5.73 -65.20
CA GLU A 210 -34.04 4.82 -64.06
C GLU A 210 -33.26 5.49 -62.92
N VAL A 211 -33.95 5.77 -61.82
CA VAL A 211 -33.32 6.28 -60.60
C VAL A 211 -33.45 5.21 -59.51
N PRO A 212 -32.36 4.82 -58.85
CA PRO A 212 -32.46 3.85 -57.77
C PRO A 212 -33.44 4.31 -56.68
N GLY A 213 -34.39 3.45 -56.30
CA GLY A 213 -35.45 3.79 -55.33
C GLY A 213 -34.93 4.23 -53.95
N TRP A 214 -33.71 3.82 -53.59
CA TRP A 214 -33.05 4.25 -52.35
C TRP A 214 -32.70 5.75 -52.33
N GLN A 215 -32.55 6.40 -53.49
CA GLN A 215 -32.20 7.82 -53.57
C GLN A 215 -33.30 8.71 -52.95
N ARG A 216 -34.57 8.31 -53.05
CA ARG A 216 -35.70 9.03 -52.45
C ARG A 216 -35.68 8.96 -50.92
N HIS A 217 -35.19 7.85 -50.37
CA HIS A 217 -35.17 7.56 -48.93
C HIS A 217 -33.75 7.61 -48.34
N GLY A 218 -32.79 8.21 -49.07
CA GLY A 218 -31.37 8.20 -48.66
C GLY A 218 -31.12 8.88 -47.31
N TRP A 219 -31.96 9.84 -46.92
CA TRP A 219 -31.90 10.47 -45.60
C TRP A 219 -32.32 9.51 -44.48
N LEU A 220 -33.37 8.70 -44.68
CA LEU A 220 -33.79 7.67 -43.71
C LEU A 220 -32.71 6.61 -43.53
N LEU A 221 -32.11 6.16 -44.64
CA LEU A 221 -31.01 5.20 -44.61
C LEU A 221 -29.79 5.78 -43.87
N ALA A 222 -29.42 7.03 -44.15
CA ALA A 222 -28.34 7.71 -43.45
C ALA A 222 -28.62 7.86 -41.95
N SER A 223 -29.84 8.22 -41.57
CA SER A 223 -30.24 8.31 -40.16
C SER A 223 -30.18 6.95 -39.46
N ALA A 224 -30.67 5.89 -40.09
CA ALA A 224 -30.63 4.53 -39.52
C ALA A 224 -29.18 4.05 -39.32
N VAL A 225 -28.32 4.24 -40.33
CA VAL A 225 -26.88 3.93 -40.24
C VAL A 225 -26.20 4.79 -39.17
N GLY A 226 -26.51 6.08 -39.11
CA GLY A 226 -25.96 7.01 -38.13
C GLY A 226 -26.32 6.66 -36.69
N VAL A 227 -27.57 6.24 -36.44
CA VAL A 227 -28.01 5.77 -35.11
C VAL A 227 -27.27 4.49 -34.73
N ALA A 228 -27.24 3.49 -35.63
CA ALA A 228 -26.59 2.21 -35.35
C ALA A 228 -25.08 2.36 -35.10
N LEU A 229 -24.37 3.06 -36.00
CA LEU A 229 -22.92 3.27 -35.88
C LEU A 229 -22.58 4.25 -34.75
N GLY A 230 -23.33 5.35 -34.61
CA GLY A 230 -23.07 6.36 -33.59
C GLY A 230 -23.22 5.81 -32.17
N LEU A 231 -24.33 5.11 -31.88
CA LEU A 231 -24.52 4.47 -30.58
C LEU A 231 -23.52 3.33 -30.36
N GLY A 232 -23.28 2.50 -31.37
CA GLY A 232 -22.31 1.41 -31.29
C GLY A 232 -20.90 1.91 -30.94
N LEU A 233 -20.43 2.94 -31.64
CA LEU A 233 -19.14 3.58 -31.37
C LEU A 233 -19.10 4.23 -29.98
N PHE A 234 -20.16 4.91 -29.56
CA PHE A 234 -20.22 5.52 -28.23
C PHE A 234 -20.04 4.49 -27.10
N PHE A 235 -20.79 3.38 -27.14
CA PHE A 235 -20.70 2.34 -26.12
C PHE A 235 -19.37 1.60 -26.17
N LEU A 236 -18.91 1.23 -27.37
CA LEU A 236 -17.63 0.55 -27.55
C LEU A 236 -16.47 1.40 -27.07
N ARG A 237 -16.44 2.68 -27.45
CA ARG A 237 -15.41 3.64 -27.02
C ARG A 237 -15.40 3.80 -25.51
N ASN A 238 -16.55 3.99 -24.87
CA ASN A 238 -16.60 4.14 -23.41
C ASN A 238 -16.15 2.86 -22.67
N ARG A 239 -16.52 1.68 -23.18
CA ARG A 239 -16.03 0.40 -22.63
C ARG A 239 -14.53 0.25 -22.77
N MET A 240 -13.97 0.56 -23.95
CA MET A 240 -12.53 0.53 -24.18
C MET A 240 -11.78 1.55 -23.31
N SER A 241 -12.36 2.75 -23.13
CA SER A 241 -11.79 3.79 -22.27
C SER A 241 -11.72 3.34 -20.81
N ASP A 242 -12.81 2.79 -20.27
CA ASP A 242 -12.85 2.27 -18.89
C ASP A 242 -11.82 1.15 -18.67
N ALA A 243 -11.70 0.23 -19.62
CA ALA A 243 -10.70 -0.84 -19.55
C ALA A 243 -9.27 -0.31 -19.56
N ARG A 244 -8.97 0.71 -20.37
CA ARG A 244 -7.65 1.36 -20.39
C ARG A 244 -7.38 2.15 -19.12
N MET A 245 -8.36 2.87 -18.59
CA MET A 245 -8.25 3.56 -17.30
C MET A 245 -7.95 2.59 -16.17
N TYR A 246 -8.66 1.46 -16.13
CA TYR A 246 -8.42 0.40 -15.14
C TYR A 246 -7.01 -0.19 -15.28
N ALA A 247 -6.58 -0.49 -16.51
CA ALA A 247 -5.23 -1.00 -16.77
C ALA A 247 -4.14 0.03 -16.36
N ALA A 248 -4.35 1.32 -16.64
CA ALA A 248 -3.44 2.38 -16.25
C ALA A 248 -3.35 2.55 -14.72
N ALA A 249 -4.49 2.50 -14.02
CA ALA A 249 -4.53 2.56 -12.57
C ALA A 249 -3.79 1.36 -11.94
N ARG A 250 -4.02 0.15 -12.49
CA ARG A 250 -3.34 -1.08 -12.05
C ARG A 250 -1.85 -1.08 -12.36
N ALA A 251 -1.42 -0.44 -13.45
CA ALA A 251 0.00 -0.35 -13.79
C ALA A 251 0.77 0.59 -12.86
N ARG A 252 0.13 1.67 -12.37
CA ARG A 252 0.71 2.57 -11.35
C ARG A 252 0.67 1.96 -9.96
N ASP A 253 -0.40 1.23 -9.65
CA ASP A 253 -0.60 0.53 -8.38
C ASP A 253 -0.39 1.44 -7.15
N ASP A 254 -0.98 2.64 -7.19
CA ASP A 254 -0.91 3.63 -6.10
C ASP A 254 -2.30 4.11 -5.68
N VAL A 255 -2.38 4.73 -4.50
CA VAL A 255 -3.63 5.22 -3.90
C VAL A 255 -4.30 6.28 -4.77
N ALA A 256 -3.52 7.23 -5.30
CA ALA A 256 -4.03 8.35 -6.08
C ALA A 256 -4.66 7.90 -7.41
N ALA A 257 -4.06 6.90 -8.07
CA ALA A 257 -4.53 6.32 -9.31
C ALA A 257 -5.83 5.51 -9.09
N TYR A 258 -5.91 4.74 -8.01
CA TYR A 258 -7.14 4.02 -7.67
C TYR A 258 -8.28 4.96 -7.26
N GLN A 259 -8.01 6.01 -6.47
CA GLN A 259 -9.00 7.05 -6.17
C GLN A 259 -9.47 7.78 -7.43
N SER A 260 -8.55 8.12 -8.33
CA SER A 260 -8.87 8.76 -9.61
C SER A 260 -9.72 7.85 -10.51
N TYR A 261 -9.50 6.52 -10.46
CA TYR A 261 -10.35 5.55 -11.13
C TYR A 261 -11.73 5.44 -10.47
N ILE A 262 -11.83 5.37 -9.14
CA ILE A 262 -13.13 5.29 -8.44
C ILE A 262 -14.00 6.52 -8.74
N ALA A 263 -13.39 7.72 -8.83
CA ALA A 263 -14.12 8.95 -9.11
C ALA A 263 -14.74 9.00 -10.52
N ARG A 264 -14.22 8.23 -11.48
CA ARG A 264 -14.58 8.38 -12.91
C ARG A 264 -15.01 7.07 -13.57
N GLY A 265 -14.27 5.99 -13.33
CA GLY A 265 -14.48 4.65 -13.87
C GLY A 265 -15.82 4.05 -13.46
N ARG A 266 -16.28 3.06 -14.23
CA ARG A 266 -17.60 2.43 -14.04
C ARG A 266 -17.55 0.90 -13.97
N GLY A 267 -16.60 0.25 -14.65
CA GLY A 267 -16.63 -1.21 -14.79
C GLY A 267 -16.11 -1.99 -13.58
N HIS A 268 -15.10 -1.47 -12.88
CA HIS A 268 -14.35 -2.21 -11.86
C HIS A 268 -14.34 -1.51 -10.48
N GLY A 269 -15.31 -0.62 -10.23
CA GLY A 269 -15.34 0.19 -9.00
C GLY A 269 -15.35 -0.64 -7.72
N GLU A 270 -16.11 -1.74 -7.70
CA GLU A 270 -16.18 -2.62 -6.52
C GLU A 270 -14.83 -3.28 -6.22
N VAL A 271 -14.20 -3.92 -7.22
CA VAL A 271 -12.88 -4.55 -7.06
C VAL A 271 -11.81 -3.54 -6.65
N VAL A 272 -11.83 -2.35 -7.25
CA VAL A 272 -10.85 -1.30 -6.90
C VAL A 272 -11.08 -0.80 -5.47
N SER A 273 -12.32 -0.54 -5.08
CA SER A 273 -12.65 -0.01 -3.75
C SER A 273 -12.49 -1.02 -2.62
N GLN A 274 -12.80 -2.30 -2.84
CA GLN A 274 -12.76 -3.32 -1.79
C GLN A 274 -11.41 -4.06 -1.68
N VAL A 275 -10.61 -4.08 -2.76
CA VAL A 275 -9.37 -4.88 -2.81
C VAL A 275 -8.16 -4.02 -3.14
N LEU A 276 -8.13 -3.36 -4.30
CA LEU A 276 -6.90 -2.73 -4.80
C LEU A 276 -6.51 -1.46 -4.02
N LEU A 277 -7.47 -0.58 -3.76
CA LEU A 277 -7.24 0.63 -2.97
C LEU A 277 -6.85 0.28 -1.53
N PRO A 278 -7.59 -0.56 -0.78
CA PRO A 278 -7.19 -0.98 0.55
C PRO A 278 -5.80 -1.65 0.57
N ARG A 279 -5.43 -2.42 -0.46
CA ARG A 279 -4.10 -3.05 -0.54
C ARG A 279 -2.99 -2.03 -0.74
N ALA A 280 -3.22 -1.00 -1.56
CA ALA A 280 -2.26 0.11 -1.72
C ALA A 280 -2.07 0.88 -0.41
N GLU A 281 -3.16 1.17 0.30
CA GLU A 281 -3.09 1.86 1.59
C GLU A 281 -2.48 0.99 2.70
N LEU A 282 -2.76 -0.32 2.71
CA LEU A 282 -2.10 -1.26 3.62
C LEU A 282 -0.58 -1.29 3.40
N ARG A 283 -0.10 -1.24 2.15
CA ARG A 283 1.34 -1.15 1.87
C ARG A 283 1.96 0.12 2.45
N LEU A 284 1.26 1.26 2.41
CA LEU A 284 1.72 2.50 3.04
C LEU A 284 1.73 2.38 4.57
N ALA A 285 0.73 1.73 5.17
CA ALA A 285 0.69 1.47 6.60
C ALA A 285 1.84 0.55 7.04
N VAL A 286 2.10 -0.53 6.30
CA VAL A 286 3.22 -1.45 6.53
C VAL A 286 4.56 -0.74 6.38
N ALA A 287 4.72 0.14 5.39
CA ALA A 287 5.95 0.90 5.19
C ALA A 287 6.29 1.85 6.35
N LYS A 288 5.30 2.29 7.14
CA LYS A 288 5.54 3.06 8.38
C LYS A 288 6.17 2.21 9.50
N GLY A 289 6.04 0.89 9.44
CA GLY A 289 6.69 -0.04 10.37
C GLY A 289 6.14 -0.04 11.81
N SER A 290 4.93 0.50 12.03
CA SER A 290 4.29 0.55 13.34
C SER A 290 2.97 -0.22 13.37
N VAL A 291 2.68 -0.85 14.51
CA VAL A 291 1.40 -1.55 14.74
C VAL A 291 0.24 -0.56 14.70
N GLU A 292 0.46 0.66 15.21
CA GLU A 292 -0.55 1.73 15.25
C GLU A 292 -0.99 2.13 13.84
N ALA A 293 -0.08 2.19 12.87
CA ALA A 293 -0.45 2.53 11.49
C ALA A 293 -1.36 1.46 10.85
N ILE A 294 -1.17 0.19 11.21
CA ILE A 294 -2.01 -0.91 10.74
C ILE A 294 -3.35 -0.91 11.49
N ASP A 295 -3.36 -0.63 12.79
CA ASP A 295 -4.59 -0.49 13.57
C ASP A 295 -5.43 0.72 13.12
N ASP A 296 -4.79 1.83 12.74
CA ASP A 296 -5.44 2.98 12.10
C ASP A 296 -6.13 2.57 10.78
N PHE A 297 -5.42 1.77 9.96
CA PHE A 297 -5.99 1.23 8.74
C PHE A 297 -7.19 0.31 9.01
N ILE A 298 -7.10 -0.58 10.01
CA ILE A 298 -8.21 -1.47 10.40
C ILE A 298 -9.43 -0.66 10.84
N ARG A 299 -9.23 0.44 11.57
CA ARG A 299 -10.31 1.35 11.98
C ARG A 299 -10.94 2.08 10.80
N ALA A 300 -10.14 2.53 9.84
CA ALA A 300 -10.62 3.20 8.64
C ALA A 300 -11.38 2.25 7.70
N TYR A 301 -10.98 0.96 7.65
CA TYR A 301 -11.54 -0.03 6.74
C TYR A 301 -11.96 -1.33 7.46
N PRO A 302 -13.08 -1.32 8.20
CA PRO A 302 -13.53 -2.48 8.96
C PRO A 302 -14.02 -3.64 8.09
N ARG A 303 -14.38 -3.38 6.83
CA ARG A 303 -14.82 -4.40 5.85
C ARG A 303 -14.07 -4.20 4.53
N THR A 304 -13.08 -5.04 4.29
CA THR A 304 -12.30 -5.08 3.03
C THR A 304 -12.25 -6.50 2.49
N GLY A 305 -11.96 -6.64 1.19
CA GLY A 305 -11.71 -7.96 0.59
C GLY A 305 -10.35 -8.57 0.95
N ILE A 306 -9.52 -7.88 1.74
CA ILE A 306 -8.13 -8.25 2.06
C ILE A 306 -7.89 -8.52 3.55
N GLN A 307 -8.92 -8.89 4.31
CA GLN A 307 -8.82 -9.10 5.77
C GLN A 307 -7.70 -10.07 6.17
N ALA A 308 -7.46 -11.12 5.37
CA ALA A 308 -6.37 -12.07 5.62
C ALA A 308 -4.98 -11.41 5.51
N GLU A 309 -4.77 -10.53 4.53
CA GLU A 309 -3.51 -9.79 4.36
C GLU A 309 -3.30 -8.79 5.50
N VAL A 310 -4.36 -8.11 5.93
CA VAL A 310 -4.33 -7.18 7.06
C VAL A 310 -3.97 -7.90 8.36
N ALA A 311 -4.60 -9.05 8.62
CA ALA A 311 -4.29 -9.87 9.78
C ALA A 311 -2.83 -10.36 9.77
N ALA A 312 -2.34 -10.79 8.62
CA ALA A 312 -0.94 -11.20 8.44
C ALA A 312 0.04 -10.04 8.66
N ALA A 313 -0.24 -8.86 8.09
CA ALA A 313 0.57 -7.66 8.27
C ALA A 313 0.62 -7.21 9.74
N ARG A 314 -0.54 -7.21 10.42
CA ARG A 314 -0.62 -6.89 11.86
C ARG A 314 0.20 -7.87 12.70
N ARG A 315 0.09 -9.18 12.42
CA ARG A 315 0.88 -10.21 13.12
C ARG A 315 2.38 -10.02 12.90
N ALA A 316 2.82 -9.72 11.68
CA ALA A 316 4.22 -9.46 11.37
C ALA A 316 4.75 -8.22 12.10
N ALA A 317 3.97 -7.13 12.17
CA ALA A 317 4.34 -5.94 12.91
C ALA A 317 4.45 -6.21 14.43
N LEU A 318 3.51 -6.97 15.00
CA LEU A 318 3.57 -7.39 16.40
C LEU A 318 4.78 -8.29 16.70
N ALA A 319 5.13 -9.18 15.78
CA ALA A 319 6.32 -10.02 15.92
C ALA A 319 7.60 -9.16 15.92
N ALA A 320 7.68 -8.15 15.04
CA ALA A 320 8.81 -7.23 15.02
C ALA A 320 8.92 -6.39 16.32
N GLU A 321 7.81 -5.94 16.91
CA GLU A 321 7.82 -5.28 18.22
C GLU A 321 8.27 -6.23 19.33
N LEU A 322 7.82 -7.49 19.30
CA LEU A 322 8.28 -8.51 20.25
C LEU A 322 9.79 -8.76 20.10
N ASP A 323 10.31 -8.80 18.88
CA ASP A 323 11.75 -8.95 18.63
C ASP A 323 12.56 -7.75 19.15
N ARG A 324 12.06 -6.51 19.02
CA ARG A 324 12.70 -5.36 19.68
C ARG A 324 12.69 -5.48 21.20
N ALA A 325 11.60 -5.98 21.78
CA ALA A 325 11.53 -6.22 23.23
C ALA A 325 12.50 -7.34 23.66
N ARG A 326 12.70 -8.37 22.81
CA ARG A 326 13.71 -9.43 23.02
C ARG A 326 15.13 -8.88 22.96
N GLU A 327 15.42 -7.97 22.05
CA GLU A 327 16.73 -7.32 21.92
C GLU A 327 17.10 -6.49 23.14
N ALA A 328 16.11 -5.83 23.77
CA ALA A 328 16.32 -5.13 25.05
C ALA A 328 16.75 -6.08 26.17
N GLY A 329 16.31 -7.35 26.12
CA GLY A 329 16.78 -8.42 26.99
C GLY A 329 16.30 -8.34 28.45
N THR A 330 15.34 -7.48 28.76
CA THR A 330 14.78 -7.30 30.12
C THR A 330 13.34 -7.79 30.21
N LEU A 331 12.92 -8.19 31.42
CA LEU A 331 11.55 -8.65 31.64
C LEU A 331 10.58 -7.47 31.58
N ALA A 332 11.00 -6.29 32.03
CA ALA A 332 10.24 -5.05 31.91
C ALA A 332 9.88 -4.70 30.45
N ALA A 333 10.82 -4.87 29.50
CA ALA A 333 10.55 -4.60 28.08
C ALA A 333 9.49 -5.56 27.50
N LEU A 334 9.58 -6.86 27.84
CA LEU A 334 8.57 -7.83 27.43
C LEU A 334 7.19 -7.53 28.04
N LEU A 335 7.13 -7.19 29.33
CA LEU A 335 5.85 -6.83 29.96
C LEU A 335 5.25 -5.56 29.38
N ALA A 336 6.06 -4.53 29.10
CA ALA A 336 5.60 -3.32 28.44
C ALA A 336 4.99 -3.62 27.04
N PHE A 337 5.56 -4.58 26.30
CA PHE A 337 4.96 -5.08 25.06
C PHE A 337 3.58 -5.73 25.30
N ALA A 338 3.47 -6.61 26.30
CA ALA A 338 2.21 -7.29 26.62
C ALA A 338 1.13 -6.32 27.12
N GLU A 339 1.51 -5.31 27.91
CA GLU A 339 0.60 -4.25 28.38
C GLU A 339 0.12 -3.37 27.22
N ARG A 340 1.03 -2.99 26.30
CA ARG A 340 0.68 -2.18 25.13
C ARG A 340 -0.19 -2.95 24.14
N TYR A 341 0.00 -4.26 24.02
CA TYR A 341 -0.74 -5.11 23.07
C TYR A 341 -1.37 -6.35 23.74
N PRO A 342 -2.43 -6.22 24.58
CA PRO A 342 -2.99 -7.33 25.37
C PRO A 342 -3.55 -8.51 24.55
N LYS A 343 -3.80 -8.32 23.25
CA LYS A 343 -4.30 -9.33 22.31
C LYS A 343 -3.33 -9.51 21.14
N HIS A 344 -2.04 -9.66 21.46
CA HIS A 344 -0.99 -9.82 20.45
C HIS A 344 -1.07 -11.19 19.73
N GLY A 345 -1.61 -12.24 20.36
CA GLY A 345 -1.77 -13.57 19.73
C GLY A 345 -0.44 -14.29 19.43
N LEU A 346 0.58 -13.96 20.22
CA LEU A 346 1.97 -14.46 20.13
C LEU A 346 2.38 -15.09 21.48
N ASP A 347 1.46 -15.77 22.15
CA ASP A 347 1.64 -16.24 23.53
C ASP A 347 2.81 -17.21 23.65
N ARG A 348 3.01 -18.07 22.65
CA ARG A 348 4.12 -19.03 22.63
C ARG A 348 5.45 -18.29 22.51
N GLU A 349 5.58 -17.43 21.51
CA GLU A 349 6.79 -16.66 21.23
C GLU A 349 7.16 -15.73 22.39
N PHE A 350 6.15 -15.16 23.06
CA PHE A 350 6.31 -14.34 24.26
C PHE A 350 6.84 -15.16 25.45
N ASN A 351 6.23 -16.32 25.72
CA ASN A 351 6.66 -17.18 26.82
C ASN A 351 8.06 -17.75 26.59
N ASP A 352 8.40 -18.12 25.34
CA ASP A 352 9.75 -18.57 24.97
C ASP A 352 10.79 -17.47 25.24
N ALA A 353 10.47 -16.21 24.93
CA ALA A 353 11.32 -15.05 25.23
C ALA A 353 11.52 -14.84 26.73
N ARG A 354 10.42 -14.93 27.49
CA ARG A 354 10.45 -14.82 28.95
C ARG A 354 11.32 -15.93 29.58
N HIS A 355 11.16 -17.16 29.11
CA HIS A 355 11.95 -18.29 29.57
C HIS A 355 13.44 -18.09 29.26
N ALA A 356 13.79 -17.61 28.06
CA ALA A 356 15.17 -17.35 27.66
C ALA A 356 15.90 -16.35 28.59
N ILE A 357 15.20 -15.35 29.13
CA ILE A 357 15.78 -14.41 30.12
C ILE A 357 16.18 -15.16 31.40
N HIS A 358 15.31 -16.05 31.90
CA HIS A 358 15.60 -16.84 33.10
C HIS A 358 16.75 -17.83 32.88
N VAL A 359 16.82 -18.45 31.70
CA VAL A 359 17.94 -19.32 31.31
C VAL A 359 19.24 -18.54 31.25
N ARG A 360 19.25 -17.35 30.64
CA ARG A 360 20.43 -16.47 30.59
C ARG A 360 20.89 -16.07 32.00
N ALA A 361 19.96 -15.78 32.91
CA ALA A 361 20.29 -15.47 34.30
C ALA A 361 20.93 -16.67 35.02
N LEU A 362 20.44 -17.89 34.77
CA LEU A 362 21.04 -19.11 35.30
C LEU A 362 22.46 -19.33 34.74
N ASP A 363 22.66 -19.13 33.45
CA ASP A 363 23.98 -19.30 32.82
C ASP A 363 24.97 -18.23 33.30
N ARG A 364 24.51 -16.99 33.51
CA ARG A 364 25.31 -15.95 34.17
C ARG A 364 25.72 -16.37 35.58
N TYR A 365 24.79 -16.87 36.39
CA TYR A 365 25.11 -17.37 37.73
C TYR A 365 26.13 -18.50 37.70
N ARG A 366 25.98 -19.47 36.77
CA ARG A 366 26.94 -20.56 36.58
C ARG A 366 28.35 -20.09 36.23
N SER A 367 28.49 -18.93 35.58
CA SER A 367 29.81 -18.34 35.29
C SER A 367 30.46 -17.68 36.51
N GLU A 368 29.67 -17.31 37.51
CA GLU A 368 30.12 -16.62 38.73
C GLU A 368 30.30 -17.58 39.92
N MET A 369 29.82 -18.82 39.83
CA MET A 369 29.85 -19.79 40.93
C MET A 369 31.25 -20.41 41.15
N PRO A 370 31.60 -20.78 42.39
CA PRO A 370 32.81 -21.55 42.70
C PRO A 370 32.75 -22.99 42.16
N GLU A 371 33.90 -23.60 41.88
CA GLU A 371 33.99 -25.02 41.53
C GLU A 371 33.44 -25.90 42.67
N GLY A 372 32.73 -26.98 42.32
CA GLY A 372 32.13 -27.91 43.29
C GLY A 372 30.80 -27.46 43.91
N SER A 373 30.22 -26.33 43.48
CA SER A 373 28.95 -25.79 44.00
C SER A 373 27.71 -26.15 43.14
N GLU A 374 27.67 -27.36 42.56
CA GLU A 374 26.60 -27.77 41.63
C GLU A 374 25.20 -27.78 42.28
N GLU A 375 25.12 -28.11 43.58
CA GLU A 375 23.87 -28.08 44.34
C GLU A 375 23.27 -26.67 44.42
N ASN A 376 24.11 -25.62 44.44
CA ASN A 376 23.68 -24.23 44.43
C ASN A 376 23.09 -23.86 43.06
N ALA A 377 23.70 -24.31 41.97
CA ALA A 377 23.16 -24.10 40.62
C ALA A 377 21.80 -24.79 40.43
N ASP A 378 21.62 -25.97 41.01
CA ASP A 378 20.33 -26.68 40.99
C ASP A 378 19.25 -25.98 41.82
N LEU A 379 19.60 -25.42 42.97
CA LEU A 379 18.70 -24.56 43.74
C LEU A 379 18.35 -23.30 42.94
N VAL A 380 19.32 -22.61 42.35
CA VAL A 380 19.08 -21.39 41.55
C VAL A 380 18.18 -21.67 40.37
N ARG A 381 18.37 -22.81 39.67
CA ARG A 381 17.48 -23.27 38.60
C ARG A 381 16.03 -23.39 39.09
N ARG A 382 15.81 -23.99 40.27
CA ARG A 382 14.47 -24.13 40.87
C ARG A 382 13.90 -22.79 41.34
N LEU A 383 14.74 -21.91 41.89
CA LEU A 383 14.35 -20.56 42.31
C LEU A 383 13.90 -19.71 41.11
N LEU A 384 14.64 -19.75 39.99
CA LEU A 384 14.27 -19.05 38.76
C LEU A 384 13.02 -19.65 38.12
N ALA A 385 12.83 -20.97 38.16
CA ALA A 385 11.58 -21.60 37.71
C ALA A 385 10.37 -21.19 38.57
N TYR A 386 10.57 -21.06 39.88
CA TYR A 386 9.55 -20.51 40.78
C TYR A 386 9.23 -19.05 40.44
N ALA A 387 10.28 -18.24 40.20
CA ALA A 387 10.12 -16.84 39.81
C ALA A 387 9.40 -16.67 38.47
N GLU A 388 9.69 -17.50 37.48
CA GLU A 388 9.02 -17.49 36.19
C GLU A 388 7.51 -17.80 36.32
N ARG A 389 7.16 -18.74 37.20
CA ARG A 389 5.77 -19.14 37.46
C ARG A 389 4.96 -18.07 38.19
N VAL A 390 5.54 -17.46 39.22
CA VAL A 390 4.85 -16.43 40.03
C VAL A 390 4.80 -15.11 39.28
N GLY A 391 5.85 -14.80 38.51
CA GLY A 391 6.04 -13.54 37.84
C GLY A 391 6.44 -12.40 38.79
N PRO A 392 6.91 -11.29 38.21
CA PRO A 392 7.25 -10.09 38.96
C PRO A 392 6.01 -9.29 39.37
N ARG A 393 6.18 -8.40 40.34
CA ARG A 393 5.16 -7.44 40.79
C ARG A 393 5.64 -6.02 40.54
N SER A 394 4.70 -5.13 40.19
CA SER A 394 4.97 -3.70 40.08
C SER A 394 5.05 -3.09 41.48
N THR A 395 6.15 -2.41 41.78
CA THR A 395 6.39 -1.70 43.04
C THR A 395 6.73 -0.23 42.74
N PRO A 396 6.67 0.69 43.73
CA PRO A 396 7.09 2.08 43.52
C PRO A 396 8.54 2.24 43.04
N GLN A 397 9.37 1.20 43.19
CA GLN A 397 10.78 1.17 42.81
C GLN A 397 11.01 0.47 41.46
N GLY A 398 9.94 0.16 40.73
CA GLY A 398 9.97 -0.58 39.49
C GLY A 398 9.51 -2.03 39.62
N LEU A 399 9.81 -2.81 38.60
CA LEU A 399 9.42 -4.21 38.50
C LEU A 399 10.33 -5.07 39.40
N ARG A 400 9.73 -5.83 40.32
CA ARG A 400 10.46 -6.66 41.30
C ARG A 400 10.00 -8.11 41.22
N GLY A 401 10.94 -9.04 41.09
CA GLY A 401 10.68 -10.47 41.20
C GLY A 401 10.27 -10.90 42.62
N PRO A 402 9.90 -12.17 42.84
CA PRO A 402 9.63 -12.67 44.18
C PRO A 402 10.79 -12.41 45.13
N ALA A 403 10.45 -12.01 46.36
CA ALA A 403 11.42 -11.75 47.41
C ALA A 403 11.82 -13.04 48.12
N VAL A 404 13.12 -13.29 48.16
CA VAL A 404 13.77 -14.30 49.01
C VAL A 404 14.06 -13.66 50.35
N GLN A 405 13.49 -14.21 51.42
CA GLN A 405 13.63 -13.64 52.75
C GLN A 405 14.78 -14.29 53.51
N VAL A 406 15.72 -13.48 54.01
CA VAL A 406 16.78 -13.95 54.90
C VAL A 406 16.30 -13.82 56.33
N ARG A 407 16.11 -14.96 57.01
CA ARG A 407 15.52 -15.05 58.34
C ARG A 407 16.47 -15.75 59.31
N PHE A 408 16.46 -15.36 60.58
CA PHE A 408 17.26 -16.01 61.62
C PHE A 408 16.38 -16.84 62.56
N ARG A 409 16.89 -18.00 62.98
CA ARG A 409 16.29 -18.86 64.00
C ARG A 409 17.29 -19.10 65.12
N ARG A 410 17.00 -18.54 66.29
CA ARG A 410 17.82 -18.73 67.50
C ARG A 410 17.50 -20.07 68.16
N LEU A 411 18.52 -20.89 68.37
CA LEU A 411 18.43 -22.14 69.09
C LEU A 411 19.01 -22.00 70.50
N PRO A 412 18.42 -22.66 71.51
CA PRO A 412 18.94 -22.63 72.87
C PRO A 412 20.34 -23.27 72.92
N SER A 413 21.23 -22.66 73.71
CA SER A 413 22.56 -23.23 73.98
C SER A 413 22.46 -24.51 74.81
N GLN A 414 23.36 -25.45 74.54
CA GLN A 414 23.47 -26.71 75.26
C GLN A 414 24.53 -26.65 76.37
N ASP A 415 25.55 -25.80 76.26
CA ASP A 415 26.72 -25.81 77.15
C ASP A 415 27.05 -24.48 77.86
N LEU A 416 26.41 -23.35 77.51
CA LEU A 416 26.75 -22.05 78.09
C LEU A 416 26.54 -22.01 79.62
N LYS A 417 25.55 -22.74 80.14
CA LYS A 417 25.36 -22.88 81.60
C LYS A 417 26.55 -23.56 82.28
N ARG A 418 27.15 -24.56 81.63
CA ARG A 418 28.38 -25.21 82.14
C ARG A 418 29.57 -24.26 82.06
N ALA A 419 29.60 -23.38 81.06
CA ALA A 419 30.63 -22.35 80.94
C ALA A 419 30.56 -21.33 82.08
N ASP A 420 29.36 -20.93 82.49
CA ASP A 420 29.16 -20.09 83.68
C ASP A 420 29.73 -20.75 84.93
N GLU A 421 29.46 -22.04 85.16
CA GLU A 421 30.01 -22.80 86.30
C GLU A 421 31.55 -22.85 86.30
N LEU A 422 32.17 -22.99 85.12
CA LEU A 422 33.62 -22.97 84.97
C LEU A 422 34.20 -21.58 85.26
N VAL A 423 33.53 -20.52 84.82
CA VAL A 423 33.91 -19.14 85.09
C VAL A 423 33.82 -18.82 86.58
N MET A 424 32.76 -19.28 87.26
CA MET A 424 32.56 -19.07 88.71
C MET A 424 33.67 -19.71 89.55
N LYS A 425 34.27 -20.81 89.08
CA LYS A 425 35.38 -21.50 89.78
C LYS A 425 36.73 -20.79 89.62
N SER A 426 36.82 -19.76 88.78
CA SER A 426 38.07 -19.05 88.53
C SER A 426 38.41 -18.03 89.62
N PRO A 427 39.70 -17.92 90.04
CA PRO A 427 40.17 -16.83 90.91
C PRO A 427 39.96 -15.42 90.32
N MET A 428 39.70 -15.35 89.02
CA MET A 428 39.50 -14.11 88.25
C MET A 428 38.02 -13.72 88.12
N PHE A 429 37.11 -14.50 88.71
CA PHE A 429 35.68 -14.24 88.72
C PHE A 429 35.35 -12.95 89.50
N ARG A 430 34.55 -12.07 88.89
CA ARG A 430 34.19 -10.76 89.46
C ARG A 430 32.67 -10.58 89.64
N GLY A 431 31.96 -11.69 89.82
CA GLY A 431 30.50 -11.71 89.97
C GLY A 431 29.76 -11.89 88.64
N VAL A 432 28.46 -11.56 88.63
CA VAL A 432 27.53 -11.85 87.52
C VAL A 432 27.92 -11.19 86.19
N THR A 433 28.80 -10.18 86.21
CA THR A 433 29.36 -9.56 84.99
C THR A 433 30.38 -10.44 84.26
N SER A 434 30.93 -11.46 84.91
CA SER A 434 31.86 -12.38 84.26
C SER A 434 31.16 -13.53 83.51
N LEU A 435 29.86 -13.73 83.72
CA LEU A 435 29.11 -14.87 83.18
C LEU A 435 28.84 -14.71 81.67
N PRO A 436 29.31 -15.64 80.81
CA PRO A 436 29.04 -15.62 79.38
C PRO A 436 27.55 -15.54 79.01
N THR A 437 26.67 -16.27 79.72
CA THR A 437 25.23 -16.31 79.40
C THR A 437 24.56 -14.95 79.42
N ARG A 438 25.04 -14.02 80.27
CA ARG A 438 24.53 -12.65 80.35
C ARG A 438 24.73 -11.86 79.06
N TYR A 439 25.67 -12.26 78.21
CA TYR A 439 26.04 -11.58 76.98
C TYR A 439 25.43 -12.21 75.73
N VAL A 440 24.75 -13.35 75.88
CA VAL A 440 24.07 -14.07 74.80
C VAL A 440 22.57 -13.92 74.99
N ASP A 441 22.07 -12.73 74.70
CA ASP A 441 20.67 -12.34 74.87
C ASP A 441 20.13 -11.66 73.60
N ALA A 442 18.80 -11.54 73.49
CA ALA A 442 18.16 -10.99 72.31
C ALA A 442 18.60 -9.55 71.99
N THR A 443 18.70 -8.69 73.01
CA THR A 443 19.04 -7.27 72.81
C THR A 443 20.41 -7.06 72.15
N ARG A 444 21.33 -8.01 72.35
CA ARG A 444 22.66 -7.99 71.72
C ARG A 444 22.75 -8.75 70.40
N LEU A 445 21.91 -9.76 70.22
CA LEU A 445 21.92 -10.62 69.05
C LEU A 445 21.09 -10.03 67.90
N ASP A 446 19.93 -9.40 68.19
CA ASP A 446 19.05 -8.80 67.17
C ASP A 446 19.81 -7.87 66.20
N PRO A 447 20.67 -6.94 66.67
CA PRO A 447 21.39 -6.04 65.76
C PRO A 447 22.44 -6.77 64.91
N GLN A 448 22.96 -7.91 65.37
CA GLN A 448 23.91 -8.71 64.60
C GLN A 448 23.19 -9.54 63.54
N GLU A 449 22.04 -10.12 63.88
CA GLU A 449 21.16 -10.80 62.94
C GLU A 449 20.69 -9.86 61.83
N GLU A 450 20.19 -8.68 62.17
CA GLU A 450 19.68 -7.71 61.18
C GLU A 450 20.79 -7.27 60.21
N ARG A 451 21.98 -6.93 60.74
CA ARG A 451 23.14 -6.58 59.90
C ARG A 451 23.55 -7.74 59.00
N THR A 452 23.55 -8.96 59.52
CA THR A 452 23.96 -10.13 58.75
C THR A 452 22.90 -10.52 57.72
N ALA A 453 21.61 -10.43 58.06
CA ALA A 453 20.50 -10.62 57.14
C ALA A 453 20.60 -9.66 55.97
N LYS A 454 20.86 -8.37 56.26
CA LYS A 454 21.07 -7.33 55.25
C LYS A 454 22.30 -7.62 54.40
N ALA A 455 23.44 -7.97 55.01
CA ALA A 455 24.67 -8.28 54.27
C ALA A 455 24.53 -9.53 53.39
N LEU A 456 23.82 -10.57 53.86
CA LEU A 456 23.50 -11.76 53.09
C LEU A 456 22.54 -11.44 51.94
N ALA A 457 21.49 -10.66 52.19
CA ALA A 457 20.53 -10.25 51.18
C ALA A 457 21.20 -9.42 50.08
N GLU A 458 21.96 -8.38 50.44
CA GLU A 458 22.76 -7.58 49.50
C GLU A 458 23.79 -8.45 48.79
N GLY A 459 24.42 -9.38 49.51
CA GLY A 459 25.44 -10.27 49.00
C GLY A 459 24.92 -11.20 47.90
N LEU A 460 23.77 -11.83 48.13
CA LEU A 460 23.07 -12.73 47.20
C LEU A 460 22.45 -11.96 46.03
N ALA A 461 21.88 -10.78 46.29
CA ALA A 461 21.26 -9.94 45.26
C ALA A 461 22.22 -9.53 44.13
N ARG A 462 23.54 -9.53 44.38
CA ARG A 462 24.54 -9.18 43.35
C ARG A 462 24.54 -10.09 42.12
N GLY A 463 24.14 -11.35 42.28
CA GLY A 463 24.10 -12.32 41.19
C GLY A 463 22.83 -12.28 40.34
N PHE A 464 21.82 -11.49 40.74
CA PHE A 464 20.49 -11.54 40.17
C PHE A 464 19.96 -10.16 39.80
N GLU A 465 19.25 -10.09 38.68
CA GLU A 465 18.54 -8.88 38.32
C GLU A 465 17.29 -8.72 39.22
N PRO A 466 17.02 -7.50 39.74
CA PRO A 466 15.88 -7.26 40.63
C PRO A 466 14.52 -7.63 40.03
N GLU A 467 14.40 -7.61 38.70
CA GLU A 467 13.18 -7.99 37.98
C GLU A 467 12.89 -9.51 38.08
N LEU A 468 13.92 -10.33 38.29
CA LEU A 468 13.81 -11.79 38.36
C LEU A 468 13.65 -12.28 39.79
N VAL A 469 14.54 -11.86 40.69
CA VAL A 469 14.53 -12.25 42.11
C VAL A 469 15.07 -11.10 42.94
N THR A 470 14.51 -10.91 44.12
CA THR A 470 15.01 -9.94 45.10
C THR A 470 15.33 -10.62 46.41
N PHE A 471 16.20 -10.03 47.22
CA PHE A 471 16.56 -10.55 48.54
C PHE A 471 16.34 -9.46 49.57
N GLU A 472 15.66 -9.81 50.66
CA GLU A 472 15.34 -8.87 51.73
C GLU A 472 15.46 -9.55 53.11
N PRO A 473 15.78 -8.79 54.17
CA PRO A 473 15.65 -9.28 55.54
C PRO A 473 14.19 -9.63 55.85
N GLY A 474 13.97 -10.82 56.40
CA GLY A 474 12.66 -11.26 56.88
C GLY A 474 12.58 -11.27 58.40
N PRO A 475 11.36 -11.41 58.96
CA PRO A 475 11.19 -11.53 60.41
C PRO A 475 11.89 -12.80 60.94
N PRO A 476 12.35 -12.79 62.21
CA PRO A 476 12.94 -13.97 62.83
C PRO A 476 11.92 -15.11 62.92
N VAL A 477 12.43 -16.34 62.88
CA VAL A 477 11.62 -17.57 62.98
C VAL A 477 11.77 -18.12 64.38
N GLU A 478 10.64 -18.28 65.07
CA GLU A 478 10.55 -18.99 66.34
C GLU A 478 10.39 -20.50 66.09
N GLY A 479 10.94 -21.33 66.98
CA GLY A 479 10.79 -22.79 66.90
C GLY A 479 12.05 -23.55 67.25
N SER A 480 11.93 -24.87 67.35
CA SER A 480 13.05 -25.77 67.64
C SER A 480 13.81 -26.17 66.37
N ALA A 481 15.00 -26.74 66.52
CA ALA A 481 15.81 -27.23 65.39
C ALA A 481 15.15 -28.41 64.65
N GLU A 482 14.24 -29.13 65.30
CA GLU A 482 13.58 -30.34 64.77
C GLU A 482 12.27 -30.02 64.04
N GLU A 483 11.80 -28.77 64.12
CA GLU A 483 10.53 -28.34 63.54
C GLU A 483 10.71 -28.02 62.05
N GLN A 484 9.96 -28.72 61.21
CA GLN A 484 10.00 -28.54 59.75
C GLN A 484 9.29 -27.25 59.36
N LEU A 485 10.03 -26.31 58.77
CA LEU A 485 9.53 -24.98 58.43
C LEU A 485 8.75 -25.02 57.11
N SER A 486 7.47 -24.65 57.15
CA SER A 486 6.68 -24.36 55.95
C SER A 486 6.79 -22.87 55.60
N VAL A 487 7.34 -22.55 54.43
CA VAL A 487 7.52 -21.16 53.98
C VAL A 487 6.53 -20.80 52.86
N THR A 488 5.95 -19.61 52.93
CA THR A 488 5.03 -19.06 51.91
C THR A 488 5.76 -18.29 50.81
N SER A 489 7.00 -17.86 51.07
CA SER A 489 7.92 -17.24 50.13
C SER A 489 9.27 -17.95 50.20
N PRO A 490 10.07 -17.94 49.11
CA PRO A 490 11.46 -18.40 49.16
C PRO A 490 12.18 -17.79 50.36
N SER A 491 12.85 -18.61 51.17
CA SER A 491 13.44 -18.16 52.42
C SER A 491 14.78 -18.84 52.67
N LEU A 492 15.78 -18.06 53.05
CA LEU A 492 17.03 -18.54 53.62
C LEU A 492 16.93 -18.43 55.14
N VAL A 493 16.83 -19.57 55.82
CA VAL A 493 16.75 -19.63 57.29
C VAL A 493 18.11 -19.96 57.87
N VAL A 494 18.68 -19.02 58.63
CA VAL A 494 19.94 -19.20 59.35
C VAL A 494 19.63 -19.58 60.79
N SER A 495 19.72 -20.87 61.09
CA SER A 495 19.56 -21.40 62.45
C SER A 495 20.90 -21.38 63.17
N TYR A 496 20.97 -20.84 64.39
CA TYR A 496 22.24 -20.85 65.11
C TYR A 496 22.10 -21.04 66.61
N ARG A 497 23.17 -21.59 67.20
CA ARG A 497 23.36 -21.65 68.66
C ARG A 497 24.76 -21.15 69.02
N VAL A 498 24.85 -20.50 70.16
CA VAL A 498 26.10 -20.04 70.75
C VAL A 498 26.48 -21.00 71.86
N GLU A 499 27.69 -21.51 71.81
CA GLU A 499 28.26 -22.44 72.76
C GLU A 499 29.61 -21.88 73.26
N SER A 500 30.13 -22.48 74.32
CA SER A 500 31.45 -22.20 74.86
C SER A 500 32.55 -22.84 74.01
N SER A 501 33.65 -22.13 73.81
CA SER A 501 34.85 -22.72 73.20
C SER A 501 35.60 -23.64 74.18
N GLY A 502 35.27 -23.61 75.47
CA GLY A 502 35.99 -24.29 76.55
C GLY A 502 37.32 -23.62 76.93
N ILE A 503 37.73 -22.58 76.20
CA ILE A 503 38.99 -21.85 76.43
C ILE A 503 38.66 -20.50 77.09
N ALA A 504 39.17 -20.28 78.29
CA ALA A 504 39.01 -19.02 79.02
C ALA A 504 40.31 -18.22 79.02
N TYR A 505 40.19 -16.89 78.90
CA TYR A 505 41.25 -15.92 79.08
C TYR A 505 41.04 -15.21 80.42
N GLY A 506 42.04 -15.27 81.30
CA GLY A 506 42.05 -14.53 82.56
C GLY A 506 43.16 -13.49 82.59
N SER A 507 42.87 -12.28 83.07
CA SER A 507 43.87 -11.23 83.33
C SER A 507 43.70 -10.68 84.73
N LYS A 508 44.82 -10.38 85.42
CA LYS A 508 44.83 -9.75 86.77
C LYS A 508 44.77 -8.24 86.71
N LYS A 509 45.13 -7.64 85.58
CA LYS A 509 45.17 -6.18 85.38
C LYS A 509 44.65 -5.88 83.97
N PRO A 510 43.36 -5.54 83.78
CA PRO A 510 42.28 -5.55 84.79
C PRO A 510 41.88 -6.98 85.22
N GLN A 511 41.34 -7.16 86.44
CA GLN A 511 40.85 -8.46 86.93
C GLN A 511 39.58 -8.87 86.16
N ILE A 512 39.73 -9.79 85.21
CA ILE A 512 38.65 -10.30 84.36
C ILE A 512 38.88 -11.77 83.99
N ILE A 513 37.78 -12.47 83.68
CA ILE A 513 37.77 -13.75 82.99
C ILE A 513 36.75 -13.71 81.86
N ILE A 514 37.17 -14.13 80.67
CA ILE A 514 36.34 -14.16 79.46
C ILE A 514 36.45 -15.54 78.83
N MET A 515 35.33 -16.17 78.53
CA MET A 515 35.27 -17.43 77.81
C MET A 515 35.22 -17.15 76.30
N GLY A 516 36.00 -17.88 75.49
CA GLY A 516 35.83 -17.82 74.04
C GLY A 516 34.50 -18.48 73.63
N LEU A 517 33.94 -18.08 72.49
CA LEU A 517 32.66 -18.58 71.98
C LEU A 517 32.85 -19.50 70.78
N LYS A 518 31.92 -20.44 70.61
CA LYS A 518 31.79 -21.28 69.42
C LYS A 518 30.35 -21.16 68.91
N LEU A 519 30.18 -20.66 67.69
CA LEU A 519 28.88 -20.51 67.07
C LEU A 519 28.69 -21.61 66.02
N PHE A 520 27.56 -22.29 66.10
CA PHE A 520 27.14 -23.29 65.11
C PHE A 520 26.00 -22.69 64.30
N PHE A 521 26.21 -22.56 63.00
CA PHE A 521 25.24 -22.04 62.05
C PHE A 521 24.82 -23.17 61.11
N ASN A 522 23.52 -23.38 60.94
CA ASN A 522 22.93 -24.21 59.92
C ASN A 522 22.07 -23.32 59.04
N THR A 523 22.32 -23.29 57.74
CA THR A 523 21.50 -22.55 56.80
C THR A 523 20.63 -23.52 56.01
N GLU A 524 19.36 -23.16 55.85
CA GLU A 524 18.37 -23.94 55.10
C GLU A 524 17.74 -23.01 54.06
N PHE A 525 17.97 -23.28 52.78
CA PHE A 525 17.30 -22.55 51.71
C PHE A 525 16.05 -23.30 51.28
N LEU A 526 14.90 -22.71 51.56
CA LEU A 526 13.57 -23.30 51.36
C LEU A 526 12.84 -22.59 50.22
N LEU A 527 12.28 -23.36 49.29
CA LEU A 527 11.37 -22.87 48.26
C LEU A 527 9.93 -23.35 48.58
N PRO A 528 8.89 -22.52 48.38
CA PRO A 528 7.52 -22.92 48.67
C PRO A 528 7.08 -24.14 47.85
N GLY A 529 6.68 -25.21 48.54
CA GLY A 529 6.25 -26.46 47.91
C GLY A 529 7.38 -27.36 47.40
N ASP A 530 8.64 -27.05 47.74
CA ASP A 530 9.80 -27.85 47.39
C ASP A 530 10.24 -28.75 48.56
N ALA A 531 10.55 -30.02 48.26
CA ALA A 531 10.94 -31.02 49.25
C ALA A 531 12.46 -31.11 49.48
N LYS A 532 13.27 -30.42 48.66
CA LYS A 532 14.75 -30.52 48.71
C LYS A 532 15.39 -29.18 49.10
N PRO A 533 15.49 -28.85 50.40
CA PRO A 533 16.22 -27.67 50.84
C PRO A 533 17.72 -27.81 50.55
N LEU A 534 18.38 -26.68 50.30
CA LEU A 534 19.85 -26.63 50.34
C LEU A 534 20.29 -26.43 51.79
N LEU A 535 21.10 -27.34 52.30
CA LEU A 535 21.57 -27.33 53.69
C LEU A 535 23.06 -27.05 53.72
N THR A 536 23.48 -26.05 54.49
CA THR A 536 24.91 -25.86 54.79
C THR A 536 25.13 -25.67 56.29
N SER A 537 26.28 -26.13 56.78
CA SER A 537 26.66 -25.99 58.18
C SER A 537 28.01 -25.31 58.30
N HIS A 538 28.09 -24.31 59.17
CA HIS A 538 29.29 -23.57 59.48
C HIS A 538 29.54 -23.55 60.97
N THR A 539 30.75 -23.91 61.38
CA THR A 539 31.20 -23.80 62.77
C THR A 539 32.27 -22.74 62.86
N ILE A 540 32.03 -21.70 63.67
CA ILE A 540 32.95 -20.57 63.82
C ILE A 540 33.36 -20.48 65.29
N ALA A 541 34.65 -20.70 65.56
CA ALA A 541 35.22 -20.53 66.88
C ALA A 541 35.88 -19.17 67.01
N ARG A 542 35.59 -18.45 68.10
CA ARG A 542 36.15 -17.15 68.42
C ARG A 542 36.96 -17.24 69.71
N ARG A 543 38.26 -17.02 69.56
CA ARG A 543 39.17 -16.85 70.69
C ARG A 543 39.03 -15.44 71.24
N VAL A 544 39.35 -15.29 72.52
CA VAL A 544 39.32 -13.99 73.18
C VAL A 544 40.37 -13.06 72.53
N PRO A 545 39.97 -11.92 71.96
CA PRO A 545 40.88 -10.97 71.32
C PRO A 545 41.67 -10.19 72.38
N ALA A 546 42.86 -10.67 72.73
CA ALA A 546 43.72 -10.07 73.75
C ALA A 546 44.03 -8.57 73.48
N GLY A 547 44.11 -8.17 72.21
CA GLY A 547 44.30 -6.77 71.82
C GLY A 547 43.15 -5.84 72.21
N LEU A 548 41.89 -6.31 72.14
CA LEU A 548 40.73 -5.52 72.57
C LEU A 548 40.70 -5.30 74.09
N ILE A 549 41.30 -6.20 74.86
CA ILE A 549 41.40 -6.08 76.32
C ILE A 549 42.50 -5.09 76.71
N GLN A 550 43.65 -5.15 76.03
CA GLN A 550 44.82 -4.29 76.32
C GLN A 550 44.59 -2.81 75.96
N GLN A 551 43.68 -2.53 75.01
CA GLN A 551 43.33 -1.18 74.59
C GLN A 551 42.35 -0.45 75.54
N GLN A 552 41.78 -1.16 76.52
CA GLN A 552 40.80 -0.57 77.45
C GLN A 552 41.50 0.05 78.67
N PRO A 553 41.00 1.20 79.18
CA PRO A 553 41.57 1.81 80.38
C PRO A 553 41.43 0.86 81.58
N ALA A 554 42.49 0.76 82.40
CA ALA A 554 42.55 -0.13 83.55
C ALA A 554 41.44 0.12 84.60
N ALA A 555 40.83 1.32 84.59
CA ALA A 555 39.73 1.74 85.47
C ALA A 555 38.33 1.52 84.88
N SER A 556 38.17 0.65 83.87
CA SER A 556 36.86 0.36 83.27
C SER A 556 35.88 -0.23 84.30
N ARG A 557 34.60 0.16 84.20
CA ARG A 557 33.53 -0.38 85.05
C ARG A 557 33.38 -1.90 84.83
N PRO A 558 33.06 -2.69 85.88
CA PRO A 558 32.79 -4.12 85.73
C PRO A 558 31.72 -4.39 84.67
N GLY A 559 31.95 -5.36 83.79
CA GLY A 559 31.02 -5.74 82.74
C GLY A 559 31.14 -4.96 81.43
N THR A 560 31.89 -3.84 81.40
CA THR A 560 32.11 -3.04 80.17
C THR A 560 33.08 -3.74 79.22
N ILE A 561 34.21 -4.25 79.74
CA ILE A 561 35.22 -4.94 78.91
C ILE A 561 34.65 -6.27 78.41
N GLU A 562 33.95 -7.01 79.29
CA GLU A 562 33.29 -8.26 78.95
C GLU A 562 32.24 -8.04 77.85
N ALA A 563 31.40 -6.99 77.96
CA ALA A 563 30.42 -6.64 76.92
C ALA A 563 31.10 -6.39 75.57
N ILE A 564 32.11 -5.51 75.52
CA ILE A 564 32.83 -5.17 74.29
C ILE A 564 33.44 -6.42 73.64
N VAL A 565 34.03 -7.31 74.45
CA VAL A 565 34.70 -8.50 73.94
C VAL A 565 33.70 -9.55 73.45
N TYR A 566 32.63 -9.83 74.20
CA TYR A 566 31.59 -10.77 73.73
C TYR A 566 30.85 -10.24 72.51
N GLU A 567 30.48 -8.96 72.49
CA GLU A 567 29.84 -8.32 71.32
C GLU A 567 30.78 -8.32 70.12
N GLY A 568 32.07 -8.06 70.32
CA GLY A 568 33.10 -8.20 69.30
C GLY A 568 33.17 -9.62 68.74
N MET A 569 33.29 -10.63 69.61
CA MET A 569 33.33 -12.03 69.17
C MET A 569 32.09 -12.45 68.38
N MET A 570 30.89 -12.06 68.85
CA MET A 570 29.64 -12.33 68.13
C MET A 570 29.64 -11.61 66.78
N ARG A 571 29.87 -10.29 66.75
CA ARG A 571 29.91 -9.50 65.52
C ARG A 571 30.86 -10.11 64.48
N GLU A 572 32.11 -10.40 64.87
CA GLU A 572 33.07 -11.00 63.96
C GLU A 572 32.63 -12.39 63.49
N ALA A 573 31.97 -13.19 64.34
CA ALA A 573 31.47 -14.51 63.93
C ALA A 573 30.33 -14.42 62.91
N PHE A 574 29.41 -13.48 63.08
CA PHE A 574 28.33 -13.19 62.13
C PHE A 574 28.84 -12.62 60.81
N ILE A 575 29.88 -11.75 60.84
CA ILE A 575 30.58 -11.28 59.63
C ILE A 575 31.22 -12.47 58.90
N GLU A 576 31.98 -13.31 59.59
CA GLU A 576 32.62 -14.47 58.96
C GLU A 576 31.59 -15.48 58.42
N LEU A 577 30.44 -15.65 59.07
CA LEU A 577 29.34 -16.43 58.50
C LEU A 577 28.92 -15.86 57.15
N GLY A 578 28.66 -14.55 57.08
CA GLY A 578 28.27 -13.88 55.84
C GLY A 578 29.29 -14.10 54.73
N GLU A 579 30.57 -13.89 55.03
CA GLU A 579 31.66 -14.09 54.07
C GLU A 579 31.79 -15.55 53.62
N ARG A 580 31.79 -16.50 54.56
CA ARG A 580 31.90 -17.94 54.25
C ARG A 580 30.71 -18.41 53.44
N TYR A 581 29.50 -18.05 53.84
CA TYR A 581 28.29 -18.43 53.12
C TYR A 581 28.30 -17.87 51.70
N LEU A 582 28.53 -16.56 51.54
CA LEU A 582 28.59 -15.93 50.21
C LEU A 582 29.72 -16.48 49.34
N SER A 583 30.83 -16.92 49.93
CA SER A 583 31.93 -17.55 49.18
C SER A 583 31.57 -18.92 48.59
N THR A 584 30.51 -19.57 49.07
CA THR A 584 29.94 -20.77 48.42
C THR A 584 29.04 -20.43 47.23
N TRP A 585 28.57 -19.19 47.13
CA TRP A 585 27.67 -18.75 46.06
C TRP A 585 28.38 -18.06 44.91
N PHE A 586 29.47 -17.33 45.21
CA PHE A 586 30.21 -16.53 44.24
C PHE A 586 31.72 -16.67 44.44
N ARG A 587 32.49 -16.71 43.35
CA ARG A 587 33.96 -16.66 43.39
C ARG A 587 34.44 -15.37 44.06
N LYS A 588 35.62 -15.42 44.71
CA LYS A 588 36.24 -14.21 45.27
C LYS A 588 36.67 -13.28 44.12
N ARG A 589 36.47 -11.96 44.31
CA ARG A 589 36.73 -10.91 43.29
C ARG A 589 38.15 -10.92 42.70
N ASP A 590 39.11 -11.54 43.37
CA ASP A 590 40.54 -11.51 43.02
C ASP A 590 41.06 -12.84 42.42
N GLU A 591 40.17 -13.82 42.16
CA GLU A 591 40.56 -15.06 41.46
C GLU A 591 40.54 -14.86 39.93
N PRO A 592 41.63 -15.21 39.19
CA PRO A 592 41.63 -15.13 37.74
C PRO A 592 40.57 -16.06 37.13
N ARG A 593 39.94 -15.60 36.04
CA ARG A 593 38.80 -16.25 35.37
C ARG A 593 39.10 -17.63 34.82
#